data_AF-A0AAF0S8P8-F1
#
_entry.id   AF-A0AAF0S8P8-F1
#
_cell.length_a   1.000
_cell.length_b   1.000
_cell.length_c   1.000
_cell.angle_alpha   90.00
_cell.angle_beta   90.00
_cell.angle_gamma   90.00
#
_symmetry.space_group_name_H-M   'P 1'
#
loop_
_entity.id
_entity.type
_entity.pdbx_description
1 polymer ?
#
loop_
_entity_poly.entity_id
_entity_poly.type
_entity_poly.pdbx_seq_one_letter_code
_entity_poly.pdbx_strand_id
1 'polypeptide(L)'
;MLTQRAPTKEFAFGWEFPGGSAFAGETGPAAACRELLEETNVTVDPEALRRVGRFTEETALVDLFVVQEPSGSAVRADPTEVMDWRWVSLSEVAALRQSGVMAEPWGPRLDALWPAAMASILAARMAL
;
A
#
# COMPACT_ATOMS: atom_id res chain seq x y z
N MET A 1 -4.34 3.77 3.95
CA MET A 1 -3.29 4.76 4.26
C MET A 1 -2.44 4.94 3.03
N LEU A 2 -2.01 6.16 2.74
CA LEU A 2 -0.94 6.44 1.78
C LEU A 2 0.24 7.05 2.53
N THR A 3 1.45 6.75 2.07
CA THR A 3 2.71 7.36 2.50
C THR A 3 3.27 8.20 1.36
N GLN A 4 4.04 9.23 1.70
CA GLN A 4 4.76 10.07 0.74
C GLN A 4 6.26 9.79 0.87
N ARG A 5 6.87 9.44 -0.25
CA ARG A 5 8.28 9.00 -0.32
C ARG A 5 9.23 10.10 0.12
N ALA A 6 10.17 9.77 1.00
CA ALA A 6 11.18 10.69 1.48
C ALA A 6 12.09 11.21 0.33
N PRO A 7 12.73 12.39 0.50
CA PRO A 7 13.56 13.00 -0.54
C PRO A 7 14.74 12.13 -1.02
N THR A 8 15.17 11.18 -0.20
CA THR A 8 16.30 10.28 -0.45
C THR A 8 15.92 9.03 -1.25
N LYS A 9 14.63 8.77 -1.46
CA LYS A 9 14.14 7.57 -2.16
C LYS A 9 14.04 7.80 -3.66
N GLU A 10 14.15 6.73 -4.44
CA GLU A 10 13.71 6.76 -5.84
C GLU A 10 12.24 7.18 -5.91
N PHE A 11 11.83 7.96 -6.92
CA PHE A 11 10.48 8.56 -6.99
C PHE A 11 10.12 9.42 -5.76
N ALA A 12 11.09 10.15 -5.21
CA ALA A 12 10.93 11.08 -4.09
C ALA A 12 9.69 11.98 -4.25
N PHE A 13 9.05 12.30 -3.13
CA PHE A 13 7.84 13.12 -3.02
C PHE A 13 6.56 12.50 -3.63
N GLY A 14 6.64 11.36 -4.32
CA GLY A 14 5.47 10.65 -4.83
C GLY A 14 4.67 9.99 -3.70
N TRP A 15 3.35 9.93 -3.86
CA TRP A 15 2.46 9.19 -2.95
C TRP A 15 2.37 7.71 -3.33
N GLU A 16 2.32 6.83 -2.34
CA GLU A 16 2.21 5.39 -2.54
C GLU A 16 1.47 4.69 -1.40
N PHE A 17 1.14 3.41 -1.63
CA PHE A 17 0.82 2.51 -0.53
C PHE A 17 2.13 1.94 0.03
N PRO A 18 2.24 1.71 1.35
CA PRO A 18 3.39 1.06 1.94
C PRO A 18 3.70 -0.28 1.28
N GLY A 19 4.99 -0.57 1.09
CA GLY A 19 5.41 -1.82 0.49
C GLY A 19 6.81 -1.77 -0.09
N GLY A 20 7.41 -2.96 -0.18
CA GLY A 20 8.74 -3.15 -0.72
C GLY A 20 8.94 -4.58 -1.22
N SER A 21 10.20 -4.96 -1.41
CA SER A 21 10.54 -6.25 -1.99
C SER A 21 10.49 -7.37 -0.95
N ALA A 22 9.87 -8.49 -1.31
CA ALA A 22 9.94 -9.69 -0.49
C ALA A 22 11.36 -10.28 -0.51
N PHE A 23 11.81 -10.81 0.63
CA PHE A 23 13.03 -11.60 0.70
C PHE A 23 12.87 -13.00 0.09
N ALA A 24 13.98 -13.64 -0.25
CA ALA A 24 13.96 -15.01 -0.77
C ALA A 24 13.33 -15.98 0.26
N GLY A 25 12.25 -16.64 -0.14
CA GLY A 25 11.48 -17.56 0.73
C GLY A 25 10.44 -16.86 1.61
N GLU A 26 10.35 -15.53 1.59
CA GLU A 26 9.32 -14.77 2.30
C GLU A 26 7.98 -14.85 1.54
N THR A 27 6.88 -14.99 2.28
CA THR A 27 5.54 -14.98 1.68
C THR A 27 5.10 -13.55 1.42
N GLY A 28 4.26 -13.32 0.40
CA GLY A 28 3.72 -11.99 0.09
C GLY A 28 3.07 -11.28 1.29
N PRO A 29 2.19 -11.93 2.07
CA PRO A 29 1.62 -11.34 3.28
C PRO A 29 2.67 -11.00 4.35
N ALA A 30 3.68 -11.86 4.55
CA ALA A 30 4.76 -11.58 5.52
C ALA A 30 5.56 -10.34 5.11
N ALA A 31 5.93 -10.24 3.82
CA ALA A 31 6.59 -9.06 3.28
C ALA A 31 5.73 -7.80 3.45
N ALA A 32 4.44 -7.85 3.10
CA ALA A 32 3.52 -6.71 3.26
C ALA A 32 3.38 -6.26 4.72
N CYS A 33 3.30 -7.18 5.68
CA CYS A 33 3.32 -6.87 7.11
C CYS A 33 4.63 -6.22 7.55
N ARG A 34 5.77 -6.78 7.12
CA ARG A 34 7.10 -6.26 7.46
C ARG A 34 7.29 -4.85 6.94
N GLU A 35 7.03 -4.60 5.67
CA GLU A 35 7.20 -3.29 5.04
C GLU A 35 6.26 -2.24 5.68
N LEU A 36 5.01 -2.62 5.96
CA LEU A 36 4.09 -1.74 6.69
C LEU A 36 4.64 -1.38 8.08
N LEU A 37 5.22 -2.34 8.79
CA LEU A 37 5.84 -2.11 10.10
C LEU A 37 7.10 -1.23 9.99
N GLU A 38 7.99 -1.53 9.05
CA GLU A 38 9.24 -0.79 8.82
C GLU A 38 8.96 0.69 8.47
N GLU A 39 8.05 0.94 7.54
CA GLU A 39 7.76 2.29 7.08
C GLU A 39 6.90 3.10 8.05
N THR A 40 6.01 2.46 8.81
CA THR A 40 4.91 3.17 9.51
C THR A 40 4.66 2.76 10.95
N ASN A 41 5.38 1.75 11.44
CA ASN A 41 5.21 1.14 12.76
C ASN A 41 3.79 0.61 13.03
N VAL A 42 3.03 0.30 11.97
CA VAL A 42 1.71 -0.34 12.06
C VAL A 42 1.86 -1.85 11.93
N THR A 43 1.33 -2.58 12.90
CA THR A 43 1.33 -4.05 12.90
C THR A 43 -0.03 -4.58 12.51
N VAL A 44 -0.05 -5.52 11.57
CA VAL A 44 -1.25 -6.31 11.22
C VAL A 44 -0.91 -7.79 11.17
N ASP A 45 -1.91 -8.63 11.38
CA ASP A 45 -1.77 -10.08 11.24
C ASP A 45 -1.67 -10.47 9.74
N PRO A 46 -0.66 -11.25 9.32
CA PRO A 46 -0.57 -11.82 7.98
C PRO A 46 -1.87 -12.50 7.50
N GLU A 47 -2.60 -13.16 8.40
CA GLU A 47 -3.86 -13.85 8.08
C GLU A 47 -5.03 -12.87 7.85
N ALA A 48 -4.93 -11.63 8.33
CA ALA A 48 -5.93 -10.59 8.10
C ALA A 48 -5.80 -9.92 6.72
N LEU A 49 -4.65 -10.09 6.05
CA LEU A 49 -4.43 -9.56 4.71
C LEU A 49 -5.25 -10.35 3.68
N ARG A 50 -6.03 -9.60 2.90
CA ARG A 50 -6.73 -10.14 1.73
C ARG A 50 -5.99 -9.71 0.48
N ARG A 51 -5.54 -10.68 -0.31
CA ARG A 51 -4.91 -10.41 -1.60
C ARG A 51 -5.94 -9.87 -2.58
N VAL A 52 -5.66 -8.70 -3.16
CA VAL A 52 -6.44 -8.07 -4.22
C VAL A 52 -6.10 -8.71 -5.57
N GLY A 53 -4.82 -8.86 -5.87
CA GLY A 53 -4.35 -9.35 -7.16
C GLY A 53 -2.86 -9.15 -7.35
N ARG A 54 -2.40 -9.43 -8.57
CA ARG A 54 -1.00 -9.23 -9.00
C ARG A 54 -0.94 -8.39 -10.25
N PHE A 55 0.00 -7.45 -10.28
CA PHE A 55 0.45 -6.77 -11.48
C PHE A 55 1.84 -7.30 -11.85
N THR A 56 2.06 -7.59 -13.13
CA THR A 56 3.33 -8.10 -13.64
C THR A 56 4.06 -6.99 -14.36
N GLU A 57 5.26 -6.67 -13.88
CA GLU A 57 6.21 -5.77 -14.52
C GLU A 57 7.26 -6.59 -15.27
N GLU A 58 8.11 -5.92 -16.06
CA GLU A 58 9.18 -6.58 -16.81
C GLU A 58 10.14 -7.35 -15.90
N THR A 59 10.44 -6.80 -14.73
CA THR A 59 11.45 -7.32 -13.79
C THR A 59 10.90 -7.72 -12.42
N ALA A 60 9.60 -7.53 -12.18
CA ALA A 60 9.01 -7.72 -10.86
C ALA A 60 7.54 -8.22 -10.92
N LEU A 61 7.11 -8.85 -9.82
CA LEU A 61 5.71 -9.20 -9.57
C LEU A 61 5.24 -8.39 -8.36
N VAL A 62 4.17 -7.62 -8.54
CA VAL A 62 3.60 -6.76 -7.49
C VAL A 62 2.28 -7.35 -7.05
N ASP A 63 2.25 -7.94 -5.84
CA ASP A 63 1.00 -8.34 -5.20
C ASP A 63 0.44 -7.18 -4.37
N LEU A 64 -0.83 -6.83 -4.58
CA LEU A 64 -1.54 -5.85 -3.75
C LEU A 64 -2.41 -6.57 -2.73
N PHE A 65 -2.36 -6.10 -1.49
CA PHE A 65 -3.19 -6.60 -0.40
C PHE A 65 -4.00 -5.46 0.22
N VAL A 66 -5.13 -5.82 0.83
CA VAL A 66 -5.92 -4.93 1.67
C VAL A 66 -6.12 -5.56 3.04
N VAL A 67 -6.11 -4.71 4.06
CA VAL A 67 -6.34 -5.11 5.45
C VAL A 67 -7.14 -4.01 6.14
N GLN A 68 -8.01 -4.40 7.07
CA GLN A 68 -8.67 -3.46 7.94
C GLN A 68 -7.64 -2.99 8.99
N GLU A 69 -7.49 -1.68 9.14
CA GLU A 69 -6.63 -1.15 10.20
C GLU A 69 -7.10 -1.65 11.57
N PRO A 70 -6.20 -2.16 12.43
CA PRO A 70 -6.53 -2.44 13.82
C PRO A 70 -6.84 -1.12 14.51
N SER A 71 -8.08 -0.98 15.00
CA SER A 71 -8.58 0.28 15.59
C SER A 71 -7.57 0.92 16.54
N GLY A 72 -7.17 2.16 16.23
CA GLY A 72 -6.29 2.97 17.09
C GLY A 72 -4.79 2.81 16.80
N SER A 73 -4.43 2.39 15.59
CA SER A 73 -3.03 2.29 15.16
C SER A 73 -2.35 3.66 15.20
N ALA A 74 -1.32 3.78 16.04
CA ALA A 74 -0.50 4.99 16.13
C ALA A 74 0.60 4.95 15.05
N VAL A 75 0.32 5.54 13.89
CA VAL A 75 1.27 5.62 12.78
C VAL A 75 2.50 6.43 13.20
N ARG A 76 3.69 5.84 13.05
CA ARG A 76 4.98 6.48 13.25
C ARG A 76 5.86 6.16 12.05
N ALA A 77 5.93 7.12 11.12
CA ALA A 77 6.72 6.98 9.91
C ALA A 77 8.22 6.95 10.21
N ASP A 78 8.96 6.07 9.52
CA ASP A 78 10.42 6.17 9.44
C ASP A 78 10.77 7.34 8.49
N PRO A 79 11.40 8.43 8.99
CA PRO A 79 11.70 9.61 8.17
C PRO A 79 12.72 9.36 7.05
N THR A 80 13.43 8.23 7.06
CA THR A 80 14.34 7.84 5.97
C THR A 80 13.60 7.25 4.76
N GLU A 81 12.39 6.73 5.00
CA GLU A 81 11.50 6.08 4.03
C GLU A 81 10.36 7.02 3.61
N VAL A 82 9.71 7.63 4.61
CA VAL A 82 8.41 8.30 4.52
C VAL A 82 8.50 9.70 5.12
N MET A 83 8.19 10.73 4.33
CA MET A 83 8.18 12.13 4.80
C MET A 83 6.81 12.67 5.23
N ASP A 84 5.73 12.06 4.74
CA ASP A 84 4.34 12.40 5.13
C ASP A 84 3.47 11.13 5.00
N TRP A 85 2.33 11.09 5.69
CA TRP A 85 1.37 9.99 5.58
C TRP A 85 -0.05 10.48 5.83
N ARG A 86 -1.04 9.82 5.20
CA ARG A 86 -2.46 10.17 5.34
C ARG A 86 -3.37 8.96 5.35
N TRP A 87 -4.36 8.99 6.25
CA TRP A 87 -5.59 8.24 6.05
C TRP A 87 -6.43 8.97 5.01
N VAL A 88 -6.68 8.29 3.88
CA VAL A 88 -7.44 8.84 2.76
C VAL A 88 -8.64 7.95 2.46
N SER A 89 -9.70 8.57 1.96
CA SER A 89 -10.86 7.91 1.38
C SER A 89 -10.54 7.26 0.04
N LEU A 90 -11.39 6.33 -0.40
CA LEU A 90 -11.26 5.70 -1.72
C LEU A 90 -11.35 6.74 -2.85
N SER A 91 -12.20 7.76 -2.69
CA SER A 91 -12.32 8.86 -3.65
C SER A 91 -11.05 9.70 -3.74
N GLU A 92 -10.35 9.93 -2.62
CA GLU A 92 -9.07 10.66 -2.61
C GLU A 92 -7.97 9.86 -3.30
N VAL A 93 -7.88 8.54 -3.10
CA VAL A 93 -6.95 7.70 -3.87
C VAL A 93 -7.21 7.82 -5.37
N ALA A 94 -8.48 7.76 -5.79
CA ALA A 94 -8.83 7.91 -7.19
C ALA A 94 -8.45 9.28 -7.76
N ALA A 95 -8.63 10.36 -6.97
CA ALA A 95 -8.23 11.71 -7.36
C ALA A 95 -6.71 11.86 -7.45
N LEU A 96 -5.95 11.36 -6.46
CA LEU A 96 -4.49 11.39 -6.47
C LEU A 96 -3.92 10.65 -7.67
N ARG A 97 -4.45 9.46 -7.97
CA ARG A 97 -4.12 8.71 -9.19
C ARG A 97 -4.33 9.56 -10.45
N GLN A 98 -5.48 10.20 -10.60
CA GLN A 98 -5.81 11.01 -11.79
C GLN A 98 -4.93 12.28 -11.90
N SER A 99 -4.47 12.82 -10.78
CA SER A 99 -3.60 14.00 -10.76
C SER A 99 -2.13 13.72 -11.11
N GLY A 100 -1.73 12.45 -11.18
CA GLY A 100 -0.35 12.06 -11.52
C GLY A 100 0.67 12.25 -10.39
N VAL A 101 0.23 12.46 -9.14
CA VAL A 101 1.13 12.66 -7.98
C VAL A 101 1.52 11.35 -7.28
N MET A 102 0.99 10.21 -7.74
CA MET A 102 1.39 8.90 -7.25
C MET A 102 2.79 8.56 -7.79
N ALA A 103 3.64 7.96 -6.96
CA ALA A 103 4.95 7.50 -7.40
C ALA A 103 4.80 6.48 -8.55
N GLU A 104 5.57 6.60 -9.63
CA GLU A 104 5.53 5.59 -10.69
C GLU A 104 6.08 4.24 -10.15
N PRO A 105 5.56 3.09 -10.60
CA PRO A 105 4.48 2.91 -11.58
C PRO A 105 3.08 2.68 -10.95
N TRP A 106 2.70 3.42 -9.90
CA TRP A 106 1.38 3.24 -9.26
C TRP A 106 0.19 3.57 -10.16
N GLY A 107 0.34 4.45 -11.15
CA GLY A 107 -0.72 4.76 -12.12
C GLY A 107 -1.24 3.48 -12.82
N PRO A 108 -0.38 2.78 -13.59
CA PRO A 108 -0.70 1.51 -14.23
C PRO A 108 -1.11 0.39 -13.27
N ARG A 109 -0.45 0.27 -12.10
CA ARG A 109 -0.83 -0.72 -11.08
C ARG A 109 -2.28 -0.53 -10.63
N LEU A 110 -2.67 0.71 -10.36
CA LEU A 110 -4.04 1.03 -9.94
C LEU A 110 -5.03 0.89 -11.10
N ASP A 111 -4.68 1.21 -12.35
CA ASP A 111 -5.54 0.90 -13.49
C ASP A 111 -5.99 -0.56 -13.53
N ALA A 112 -5.04 -1.47 -13.29
CA ALA A 112 -5.31 -2.90 -13.31
C ALA A 112 -6.03 -3.39 -12.04
N LEU A 113 -5.64 -2.90 -10.86
CA LEU A 113 -6.00 -3.51 -9.58
C LEU A 113 -7.12 -2.76 -8.82
N TRP A 114 -7.44 -1.52 -9.18
CA TRP A 114 -8.38 -0.69 -8.44
C TRP A 114 -9.82 -1.25 -8.38
N PRO A 115 -10.41 -1.79 -9.46
CA PRO A 115 -11.74 -2.39 -9.38
C PRO A 115 -11.81 -3.54 -8.36
N ALA A 116 -10.80 -4.40 -8.34
CA ALA A 116 -10.71 -5.51 -7.38
C ALA A 116 -10.48 -4.99 -5.95
N ALA A 117 -9.62 -3.98 -5.76
CA ALA A 117 -9.38 -3.36 -4.46
C ALA A 117 -10.68 -2.77 -3.88
N MET A 118 -11.45 -2.03 -4.68
CA MET A 118 -12.74 -1.48 -4.27
C MET A 118 -13.72 -2.58 -3.88
N ALA A 119 -13.84 -3.64 -4.68
CA ALA A 119 -14.71 -4.77 -4.38
C ALA A 119 -14.33 -5.44 -3.05
N SER A 120 -13.03 -5.70 -2.82
CA SER A 120 -12.54 -6.29 -1.57
C SER A 120 -12.82 -5.41 -0.34
N ILE A 121 -12.63 -4.09 -0.47
CA ILE A 121 -12.85 -3.14 0.65
C ILE A 121 -14.34 -3.02 0.97
N LEU A 122 -15.21 -2.92 -0.04
CA LEU A 122 -16.65 -2.81 0.17
C LEU A 122 -17.24 -4.10 0.75
N ALA A 123 -16.81 -5.26 0.27
CA ALA A 123 -17.24 -6.55 0.82
C ALA A 123 -16.88 -6.71 2.30
N ALA A 124 -15.70 -6.24 2.70
CA ALA A 124 -15.26 -6.28 4.09
C ALA A 124 -16.12 -5.41 5.03
N ARG A 125 -16.62 -4.27 4.55
CA ARG A 125 -17.48 -3.36 5.33
C ARG A 125 -18.90 -3.89 5.55
N MET A 126 -19.38 -4.77 4.67
CA MET A 126 -20.70 -5.39 4.79
C MET A 126 -20.70 -6.61 5.73
N ALA A 127 -19.52 -7.13 6.06
CA ALA A 127 -19.35 -8.32 6.90
C ALA A 127 -19.18 -7.98 8.41
N LEU A 128 -19.25 -6.70 8.78
CA LEU A 128 -19.19 -6.16 10.14
C LEU A 128 -20.56 -5.61 10.54
#